data_AF-A0A8T4IZ65-F1
#
_entry.id   AF-A0A8T4IZ65-F1
#
_cell.length_a   1.000
_cell.length_b   1.000
_cell.length_c   1.000
_cell.angle_alpha   90.00
_cell.angle_beta   90.00
_cell.angle_gamma   90.00
#
_symmetry.space_group_name_H-M   'P 1'
#
loop_
_entity.id
_entity.type
_entity.pdbx_description
1 polymer ?
#
loop_
_entity_poly.entity_id
_entity_poly.type
_entity_poly.pdbx_seq_one_letter_code
_entity_poly.pdbx_strand_id
1 'polypeptide(L)'
;PHSPPGTAPTGQRPRPALPWATRPVVPQEPGEPEGLEPATVPERLPSALAALADVPFGRLGPDSTALLGQWLRAATRAWPTRRTRRYAPARGGRRIVLRPTIARARRTGWEPVRLVRADPVHRPRRVVMLCDVSRSMQPQAVAYLHLMHALARHAEAEVFAFSTSLTRLTPALAQYSAREAVDRATEQVTDRFGGTRIASSLRTLLASHHGGALRGALVIVASDGWDADAPRELATAMARLRRRAHRVIWVNPRAGAPDFEARVAAMAAALPHCDALLPGDTFRALAAVIAEITR
;
A
#
# COMPACT_ATOMS: atom_id res chain seq x y z
N PRO A 1 60.01 -35.69 7.29
CA PRO A 1 58.54 -35.58 7.52
C PRO A 1 58.23 -34.37 8.42
N HIS A 2 58.06 -33.19 7.81
CA HIS A 2 57.60 -31.97 8.49
C HIS A 2 56.21 -31.63 7.94
N SER A 3 55.20 -31.65 8.82
CA SER A 3 53.85 -31.17 8.53
C SER A 3 53.54 -29.98 9.45
N PRO A 4 52.98 -28.86 8.95
CA PRO A 4 52.54 -27.75 9.79
C PRO A 4 51.13 -28.01 10.37
N PRO A 5 50.75 -27.36 11.48
CA PRO A 5 49.43 -27.56 12.09
C PRO A 5 48.35 -26.78 11.33
N GLY A 6 47.28 -27.50 10.99
CA GLY A 6 46.09 -26.97 10.34
C GLY A 6 45.24 -26.11 11.28
N THR A 7 44.81 -24.97 10.75
CA THR A 7 43.94 -23.95 11.32
C THR A 7 42.54 -24.52 11.57
N ALA A 8 42.03 -24.35 12.80
CA ALA A 8 40.65 -24.69 13.17
C ALA A 8 39.62 -23.81 12.43
N PRO A 9 38.46 -24.36 12.00
CA PRO A 9 37.41 -23.57 11.37
C PRO A 9 36.63 -22.76 12.44
N THR A 10 36.66 -21.45 12.26
CA THR A 10 35.94 -20.45 13.05
C THR A 10 34.43 -20.72 13.02
N GLY A 11 33.85 -20.99 14.19
CA GLY A 11 32.41 -21.15 14.37
C GLY A 11 31.64 -19.93 13.89
N GLN A 12 30.71 -20.15 12.94
CA GLN A 12 29.72 -19.15 12.55
C GLN A 12 28.80 -18.85 13.73
N ARG A 13 28.90 -17.63 14.27
CA ARG A 13 27.88 -17.08 15.16
C ARG A 13 26.54 -17.01 14.40
N PRO A 14 25.42 -17.48 14.98
CA PRO A 14 24.11 -17.28 14.39
C PRO A 14 23.79 -15.78 14.33
N ARG A 15 23.47 -15.28 13.13
CA ARG A 15 23.01 -13.91 12.91
C ARG A 15 21.59 -13.74 13.50
N PRO A 16 21.25 -12.57 14.06
CA PRO A 16 19.92 -12.34 14.62
C PRO A 16 18.86 -12.48 13.52
N ALA A 17 17.85 -13.31 13.76
CA ALA A 17 16.69 -13.46 12.91
C ALA A 17 15.99 -12.10 12.73
N LEU A 18 15.70 -11.74 11.48
CA LEU A 18 15.00 -10.50 11.17
C LEU A 18 13.55 -10.57 11.72
N PRO A 19 13.02 -9.50 12.33
CA PRO A 19 11.81 -9.56 13.17
C PRO A 19 10.48 -9.61 12.40
N TRP A 20 10.49 -9.80 11.09
CA TRP A 20 9.26 -9.79 10.29
C TRP A 20 8.90 -11.22 9.88
N ALA A 21 7.76 -11.69 10.40
CA ALA A 21 7.15 -12.92 9.93
C ALA A 21 6.54 -12.66 8.55
N THR A 22 7.13 -13.23 7.49
CA THR A 22 6.35 -13.61 6.31
C THR A 22 5.20 -14.45 6.84
N ARG A 23 3.95 -14.00 6.71
CA ARG A 23 2.83 -14.91 7.05
C ARG A 23 2.91 -16.06 6.05
N PRO A 24 3.15 -17.31 6.48
CA PRO A 24 3.11 -18.42 5.55
C PRO A 24 1.68 -18.50 5.01
N VAL A 25 1.56 -18.61 3.69
CA VAL A 25 0.33 -19.08 3.07
C VAL A 25 0.22 -20.55 3.47
N VAL A 26 -0.82 -20.88 4.24
CA VAL A 26 -1.11 -22.26 4.62
C VAL A 26 -1.49 -23.03 3.35
N PRO A 27 -0.73 -24.05 2.92
CA PRO A 27 -1.19 -24.95 1.88
C PRO A 27 -2.35 -25.77 2.44
N GLN A 28 -3.52 -25.75 1.79
CA GLN A 28 -4.58 -26.70 2.11
C GLN A 28 -4.24 -28.04 1.46
N GLU A 29 -3.79 -29.02 2.25
CA GLU A 29 -3.80 -30.43 1.85
C GLU A 29 -5.21 -31.03 2.05
N PRO A 30 -5.67 -31.94 1.17
CA PRO A 30 -7.01 -32.51 1.27
C PRO A 30 -7.07 -33.77 2.18
N GLY A 31 -7.83 -33.67 3.29
CA GLY A 31 -8.41 -34.77 4.11
C GLY A 31 -7.45 -35.47 5.09
N GLU A 32 -7.76 -35.81 6.35
CA GLU A 32 -9.00 -36.04 7.12
C GLU A 32 -8.73 -35.82 8.66
N PRO A 33 -9.76 -35.78 9.55
CA PRO A 33 -9.81 -34.84 10.68
C PRO A 33 -9.45 -35.45 12.05
N GLU A 34 -8.86 -34.65 12.94
CA GLU A 34 -9.23 -34.59 14.37
C GLU A 34 -8.40 -33.54 15.13
N GLY A 35 -9.08 -32.70 15.93
CA GLY A 35 -8.47 -31.96 17.05
C GLY A 35 -8.24 -30.46 16.87
N LEU A 36 -9.25 -29.66 17.25
CA LEU A 36 -9.19 -28.24 17.66
C LEU A 36 -8.19 -27.32 16.92
N GLU A 37 -8.62 -26.83 15.75
CA GLU A 37 -8.03 -25.69 15.05
C GLU A 37 -8.20 -24.37 15.86
N PRO A 38 -7.13 -23.57 16.04
CA PRO A 38 -7.27 -22.19 16.51
C PRO A 38 -8.00 -21.40 15.41
N ALA A 39 -9.14 -20.80 15.76
CA ALA A 39 -9.96 -20.01 14.86
C ALA A 39 -9.18 -18.89 14.16
N THR A 40 -8.64 -19.18 12.97
CA THR A 40 -8.23 -18.16 12.01
C THR A 40 -9.52 -17.56 11.46
N VAL A 41 -9.87 -16.37 11.94
CA VAL A 41 -11.06 -15.65 11.48
C VAL A 41 -10.95 -15.47 9.96
N PRO A 42 -11.81 -16.12 9.15
CA PRO A 42 -11.76 -15.95 7.71
C PRO A 42 -12.19 -14.51 7.40
N GLU A 43 -11.34 -13.79 6.70
CA GLU A 43 -11.69 -12.49 6.15
C GLU A 43 -12.87 -12.68 5.19
N ARG A 44 -14.03 -12.09 5.52
CA ARG A 44 -15.24 -12.24 4.70
C ARG A 44 -15.11 -11.41 3.43
N LEU A 45 -14.55 -12.01 2.39
CA LEU A 45 -14.67 -11.50 1.03
C LEU A 45 -16.13 -11.65 0.56
N PRO A 46 -16.68 -10.70 -0.22
CA PRO A 46 -17.95 -10.90 -0.91
C PRO A 46 -17.91 -12.21 -1.73
N SER A 47 -19.02 -12.95 -1.81
CA SER A 47 -19.08 -14.25 -2.49
C SER A 47 -18.58 -14.21 -3.94
N ALA A 48 -18.87 -13.13 -4.66
CA ALA A 48 -18.38 -12.91 -6.02
C ALA A 48 -16.85 -12.71 -6.12
N LEU A 49 -16.21 -12.25 -5.04
CA LEU A 49 -14.77 -12.07 -4.95
C LEU A 49 -14.04 -13.29 -4.36
N ALA A 50 -14.74 -14.12 -3.58
CA ALA A 50 -14.20 -15.38 -3.09
C ALA A 50 -13.81 -16.32 -4.24
N ALA A 51 -14.62 -16.36 -5.32
CA ALA A 51 -14.32 -17.11 -6.54
C ALA A 51 -13.10 -16.58 -7.32
N LEU A 52 -12.74 -15.31 -7.10
CA LEU A 52 -11.60 -14.65 -7.73
C LEU A 52 -10.38 -14.55 -6.81
N ALA A 53 -10.48 -15.02 -5.57
CA ALA A 53 -9.48 -14.80 -4.53
C ALA A 53 -8.08 -15.26 -4.96
N ASP A 54 -8.02 -16.44 -5.58
CA ASP A 54 -6.77 -17.08 -6.00
C ASP A 54 -6.51 -16.93 -7.51
N VAL A 55 -7.35 -16.17 -8.22
CA VAL A 55 -7.14 -15.88 -9.64
C VAL A 55 -5.96 -14.91 -9.76
N PRO A 56 -4.89 -15.28 -10.51
CA PRO A 56 -3.78 -14.39 -10.76
C PRO A 56 -4.26 -13.15 -11.50
N PHE A 57 -3.78 -11.97 -11.10
CA PHE A 57 -4.28 -10.71 -11.65
C PHE A 57 -4.12 -10.58 -13.18
N GLY A 58 -3.18 -11.31 -13.80
CA GLY A 58 -2.98 -11.33 -15.25
C GLY A 58 -4.14 -11.98 -16.04
N ARG A 59 -5.10 -12.62 -15.37
CA ARG A 59 -6.32 -13.17 -15.97
C ARG A 59 -7.58 -12.34 -15.67
N LEU A 60 -7.43 -11.16 -15.07
CA LEU A 60 -8.56 -10.29 -14.76
C LEU A 60 -9.06 -9.60 -16.02
N GLY A 61 -10.34 -9.77 -16.31
CA GLY A 61 -11.02 -9.08 -17.40
C GLY A 61 -11.55 -7.70 -16.98
N PRO A 62 -12.20 -6.98 -17.92
CA PRO A 62 -12.88 -5.72 -17.65
C PRO A 62 -13.90 -5.82 -16.49
N ASP A 63 -14.64 -6.94 -16.42
CA ASP A 63 -15.67 -7.18 -15.41
C ASP A 63 -15.09 -7.31 -14.00
N SER A 64 -13.87 -7.86 -13.89
CA SER A 64 -13.15 -7.98 -12.62
C SER A 64 -12.74 -6.62 -12.06
N THR A 65 -12.51 -5.62 -12.91
CA THR A 65 -12.17 -4.25 -12.49
C THR A 65 -13.37 -3.57 -11.82
N ALA A 66 -14.58 -3.80 -12.30
CA ALA A 66 -15.80 -3.25 -11.71
C ALA A 66 -16.05 -3.82 -10.30
N LEU A 67 -15.85 -5.13 -10.12
CA LEU A 67 -15.94 -5.80 -8.83
C LEU A 67 -14.88 -5.27 -7.85
N LEU A 68 -13.63 -5.13 -8.31
CA LEU A 68 -12.54 -4.57 -7.52
C LEU A 68 -12.84 -3.13 -7.08
N GLY A 69 -13.43 -2.33 -7.97
CA GLY A 69 -13.88 -0.98 -7.65
C GLY A 69 -15.01 -0.94 -6.61
N GLN A 70 -16.00 -1.84 -6.70
CA GLN A 70 -17.08 -1.95 -5.70
C GLN A 70 -16.53 -2.30 -4.32
N TRP A 71 -15.62 -3.28 -4.27
CA TRP A 71 -15.00 -3.70 -3.02
C TRP A 71 -14.10 -2.62 -2.42
N LEU A 72 -13.28 -1.93 -3.24
CA LEU A 72 -12.52 -0.76 -2.79
C LEU A 72 -13.43 0.29 -2.15
N ARG A 73 -14.56 0.62 -2.78
CA ARG A 73 -15.54 1.58 -2.21
C ARG A 73 -16.15 1.12 -0.89
N ALA A 74 -16.34 -0.17 -0.71
CA ALA A 74 -16.81 -0.71 0.56
C ALA A 74 -15.70 -0.62 1.62
N ALA A 75 -14.47 -1.02 1.26
CA ALA A 75 -13.31 -1.00 2.13
C ALA A 75 -12.89 0.42 2.57
N THR A 76 -13.05 1.44 1.71
CA THR A 76 -12.71 2.82 2.06
C THR A 76 -13.51 3.38 3.23
N ARG A 77 -14.67 2.78 3.56
CA ARG A 77 -15.46 3.15 4.74
C ARG A 77 -14.76 2.79 6.05
N ALA A 78 -13.97 1.72 6.03
CA ALA A 78 -13.18 1.25 7.17
C ALA A 78 -11.77 1.84 7.19
N TRP A 79 -11.41 2.71 6.24
CA TRP A 79 -10.07 3.26 6.17
C TRP A 79 -9.72 4.13 7.38
N PRO A 80 -8.44 4.08 7.82
CA PRO A 80 -7.97 4.93 8.89
C PRO A 80 -8.18 6.38 8.50
N THR A 81 -8.81 7.12 9.39
CA THR A 81 -9.08 8.54 9.17
C THR A 81 -7.98 9.40 9.78
N ARG A 82 -7.88 10.63 9.30
CA ARG A 82 -7.06 11.67 9.91
C ARG A 82 -7.93 12.85 10.33
N ARG A 83 -7.55 13.44 11.45
CA ARG A 83 -8.10 14.72 11.89
C ARG A 83 -7.69 15.82 10.91
N THR A 84 -8.65 16.57 10.40
CA THR A 84 -8.37 17.76 9.59
C THR A 84 -8.30 19.01 10.49
N ARG A 85 -7.82 20.13 9.95
CA ARG A 85 -7.87 21.44 10.63
C ARG A 85 -9.27 22.05 10.64
N ARG A 86 -10.17 21.58 9.77
CA ARG A 86 -11.53 22.11 9.64
C ARG A 86 -12.40 21.56 10.76
N TYR A 87 -13.26 22.41 11.31
CA TYR A 87 -14.28 22.04 12.28
C TYR A 87 -15.66 22.05 11.62
N ALA A 88 -16.54 21.17 12.06
CA ALA A 88 -17.94 21.14 11.65
C ALA A 88 -18.85 21.07 12.89
N PRO A 89 -20.07 21.63 12.82
CA PRO A 89 -21.03 21.54 13.91
C PRO A 89 -21.27 20.09 14.32
N ALA A 90 -21.20 19.83 15.62
CA ALA A 90 -21.39 18.51 16.22
C ALA A 90 -22.15 18.67 17.54
N ARG A 91 -23.19 17.86 17.74
CA ARG A 91 -24.05 17.96 18.95
C ARG A 91 -23.26 17.79 20.25
N GLY A 92 -22.27 16.89 20.25
CA GLY A 92 -21.36 16.63 21.37
C GLY A 92 -20.00 17.31 21.26
N GLY A 93 -19.86 18.31 20.39
CA GLY A 93 -18.55 18.86 20.06
C GLY A 93 -17.83 19.48 21.27
N ARG A 94 -16.52 19.25 21.37
CA ARG A 94 -15.73 19.74 22.52
C ARG A 94 -15.48 21.25 22.47
N ARG A 95 -15.62 21.86 21.29
CA ARG A 95 -15.38 23.29 21.08
C ARG A 95 -16.68 24.06 20.88
N ILE A 96 -16.86 25.15 21.61
CA ILE A 96 -17.97 26.09 21.38
C ILE A 96 -17.59 27.02 20.23
N VAL A 97 -18.48 27.17 19.25
CA VAL A 97 -18.32 28.12 18.15
C VAL A 97 -19.08 29.39 18.50
N LEU A 98 -18.35 30.42 18.94
CA LEU A 98 -18.93 31.66 19.46
C LEU A 98 -19.81 32.38 18.44
N ARG A 99 -19.32 32.60 17.20
CA ARG A 99 -20.06 33.32 16.15
C ARG A 99 -21.45 32.70 15.89
N PRO A 100 -21.60 31.40 15.59
CA PRO A 100 -22.91 30.75 15.46
C PRO A 100 -23.73 30.73 16.75
N THR A 101 -23.08 30.62 17.91
CA THR A 101 -23.78 30.64 19.21
C THR A 101 -24.43 32.00 19.47
N ILE A 102 -23.69 33.09 19.28
CA ILE A 102 -24.18 34.47 19.41
C ILE A 102 -25.26 34.75 18.36
N ALA A 103 -25.04 34.35 17.11
CA ALA A 103 -26.03 34.53 16.05
C ALA A 103 -27.35 33.81 16.38
N ARG A 104 -27.30 32.64 17.03
CA ARG A 104 -28.48 31.92 17.50
C ARG A 104 -29.13 32.57 18.72
N ALA A 105 -28.31 33.11 19.63
CA ALA A 105 -28.76 33.81 20.83
C ALA A 105 -29.55 35.10 20.52
N ARG A 106 -29.38 35.70 19.32
CA ARG A 106 -30.19 36.85 18.86
C ARG A 106 -31.70 36.60 18.93
N ARG A 107 -32.14 35.34 18.79
CA ARG A 107 -33.57 34.96 18.88
C ARG A 107 -34.07 34.77 20.32
N THR A 108 -33.16 34.78 21.29
CA THR A 108 -33.42 34.53 22.72
C THR A 108 -32.93 35.69 23.57
N GLY A 109 -33.11 36.93 23.09
CA GLY A 109 -32.72 38.12 23.85
C GLY A 109 -31.21 38.22 24.12
N TRP A 110 -30.37 37.64 23.27
CA TRP A 110 -28.92 37.52 23.44
C TRP A 110 -28.44 36.57 24.54
N GLU A 111 -29.35 35.84 25.17
CA GLU A 111 -28.98 34.82 26.14
C GLU A 111 -28.57 33.51 25.42
N PRO A 112 -27.37 32.96 25.65
CA PRO A 112 -26.85 31.80 24.93
C PRO A 112 -27.41 30.47 25.46
N VAL A 113 -28.74 30.31 25.39
CA VAL A 113 -29.47 29.11 25.85
C VAL A 113 -29.00 27.82 25.15
N ARG A 114 -28.56 27.92 23.89
CA ARG A 114 -28.03 26.79 23.12
C ARG A 114 -26.65 27.10 22.54
N LEU A 115 -25.64 26.43 23.08
CA LEU A 115 -24.28 26.49 22.57
C LEU A 115 -24.17 25.70 21.25
N VAL A 116 -23.64 26.34 20.21
CA VAL A 116 -23.27 25.64 18.99
C VAL A 116 -21.89 25.03 19.20
N ARG A 117 -21.85 23.70 19.27
CA ARG A 117 -20.62 22.94 19.44
C ARG A 117 -20.10 22.42 18.10
N ALA A 118 -18.80 22.23 18.01
CA ALA A 118 -18.13 21.70 16.85
C ALA A 118 -16.98 20.77 17.23
N ASP A 119 -16.71 19.81 16.34
CA ASP A 119 -15.57 18.91 16.42
C ASP A 119 -14.75 18.97 15.14
N PRO A 120 -13.48 18.54 15.19
CA PRO A 120 -12.65 18.38 14.00
C PRO A 120 -13.30 17.42 12.99
N VAL A 121 -13.34 17.82 11.72
CA VAL A 121 -13.76 16.93 10.64
C VAL A 121 -12.69 15.87 10.44
N HIS A 122 -13.10 14.61 10.43
CA HIS A 122 -12.25 13.48 10.08
C HIS A 122 -12.41 13.16 8.59
N ARG A 123 -11.31 12.80 7.94
CA ARG A 123 -11.30 12.38 6.53
C ARG A 123 -10.49 11.11 6.38
N PRO A 124 -10.86 10.19 5.48
CA PRO A 124 -10.01 9.05 5.13
C PRO A 124 -8.60 9.52 4.78
N ARG A 125 -7.59 8.74 5.18
CA ARG A 125 -6.20 9.00 4.78
C ARG A 125 -6.06 8.81 3.27
N ARG A 126 -5.20 9.61 2.67
CA ARG A 126 -4.88 9.48 1.24
C ARG A 126 -4.13 8.17 1.01
N VAL A 127 -4.32 7.58 -0.15
CA VAL A 127 -3.52 6.46 -0.63
C VAL A 127 -2.55 6.96 -1.69
N VAL A 128 -1.30 6.53 -1.60
CA VAL A 128 -0.29 6.74 -2.63
C VAL A 128 0.25 5.39 -3.04
N MET A 129 0.12 5.00 -4.31
CA MET A 129 0.66 3.76 -4.84
C MET A 129 1.83 4.04 -5.78
N LEU A 130 2.92 3.33 -5.57
CA LEU A 130 4.13 3.35 -6.37
C LEU A 130 4.29 1.95 -6.96
N CYS A 131 4.26 1.81 -8.28
CA CYS A 131 4.38 0.54 -8.96
C CYS A 131 5.64 0.46 -9.80
N ASP A 132 6.40 -0.61 -9.60
CA ASP A 132 7.51 -0.98 -10.46
C ASP A 132 6.96 -1.51 -11.79
N VAL A 133 7.52 -0.97 -12.87
CA VAL A 133 7.16 -1.33 -14.24
C VAL A 133 8.37 -1.78 -15.04
N SER A 134 9.33 -2.39 -14.37
CA SER A 134 10.50 -3.01 -14.99
C SER A 134 10.17 -4.31 -15.72
N ARG A 135 11.16 -4.83 -16.46
CA ARG A 135 10.99 -6.05 -17.26
C ARG A 135 10.66 -7.28 -16.40
N SER A 136 11.21 -7.38 -15.19
CA SER A 136 10.92 -8.49 -14.27
C SER A 136 9.49 -8.44 -13.72
N MET A 137 8.86 -7.26 -13.70
CA MET A 137 7.48 -7.04 -13.29
C MET A 137 6.47 -7.20 -14.42
N GLN A 138 6.89 -7.45 -15.67
CA GLN A 138 5.99 -7.58 -16.83
C GLN A 138 4.80 -8.53 -16.61
N PRO A 139 4.98 -9.72 -16.01
CA PRO A 139 3.84 -10.64 -15.80
C PRO A 139 2.78 -10.06 -14.85
N GLN A 140 3.15 -9.11 -13.99
CA GLN A 140 2.25 -8.46 -13.02
C GLN A 140 1.97 -6.98 -13.34
N ALA A 141 2.54 -6.41 -14.40
CA ALA A 141 2.41 -4.98 -14.70
C ALA A 141 0.95 -4.60 -15.01
N VAL A 142 0.29 -5.35 -15.89
CA VAL A 142 -1.12 -5.13 -16.31
C VAL A 142 -2.06 -5.18 -15.10
N ALA A 143 -1.86 -6.18 -14.26
CA ALA A 143 -2.55 -6.37 -13.00
C ALA A 143 -2.48 -5.14 -12.07
N TYR A 144 -1.27 -4.64 -11.83
CA TYR A 144 -1.08 -3.46 -11.01
C TYR A 144 -1.63 -2.19 -11.66
N LEU A 145 -1.64 -2.09 -13.00
CA LEU A 145 -2.32 -0.99 -13.72
C LEU A 145 -3.83 -0.98 -13.46
N HIS A 146 -4.49 -2.15 -13.50
CA HIS A 146 -5.92 -2.26 -13.14
C HIS A 146 -6.18 -1.84 -11.69
N LEU A 147 -5.32 -2.27 -10.77
CA LEU A 147 -5.42 -1.86 -9.37
C LEU A 147 -5.22 -0.34 -9.19
N MET A 148 -4.19 0.22 -9.81
CA MET A 148 -3.93 1.67 -9.78
C MET A 148 -5.10 2.46 -10.37
N HIS A 149 -5.71 1.97 -11.45
CA HIS A 149 -6.91 2.56 -12.03
C HIS A 149 -8.07 2.60 -11.04
N ALA A 150 -8.37 1.46 -10.40
CA ALA A 150 -9.46 1.38 -9.44
C ALA A 150 -9.20 2.25 -8.19
N LEU A 151 -7.95 2.29 -7.70
CA LEU A 151 -7.55 3.17 -6.59
C LEU A 151 -7.65 4.66 -6.96
N ALA A 152 -7.21 5.05 -8.16
CA ALA A 152 -7.32 6.43 -8.63
C ALA A 152 -8.80 6.87 -8.73
N ARG A 153 -9.68 6.00 -9.25
CA ARG A 153 -11.09 6.34 -9.46
C ARG A 153 -11.98 6.27 -8.22
N HIS A 154 -11.73 5.33 -7.33
CA HIS A 154 -12.66 5.04 -6.22
C HIS A 154 -12.16 5.47 -4.85
N ALA A 155 -10.88 5.80 -4.77
CA ALA A 155 -10.18 6.09 -3.53
C ALA A 155 -9.43 7.43 -3.58
N GLU A 156 -9.53 8.17 -4.68
CA GLU A 156 -8.79 9.42 -4.93
C GLU A 156 -7.29 9.25 -4.67
N ALA A 157 -6.75 8.06 -4.99
CA ALA A 157 -5.36 7.74 -4.76
C ALA A 157 -4.44 8.45 -5.76
N GLU A 158 -3.24 8.79 -5.30
CA GLU A 158 -2.16 9.23 -6.20
C GLU A 158 -1.34 8.01 -6.62
N VAL A 159 -1.23 7.78 -7.92
CA VAL A 159 -0.60 6.58 -8.47
C VAL A 159 0.57 6.95 -9.38
N PHE A 160 1.69 6.28 -9.19
CA PHE A 160 2.94 6.51 -9.88
C PHE A 160 3.52 5.19 -10.35
N ALA A 161 4.04 5.17 -11.58
CA ALA A 161 4.89 4.09 -12.07
C ALA A 161 6.36 4.51 -11.97
N PHE A 162 7.25 3.57 -11.68
CA PHE A 162 8.68 3.79 -11.72
C PHE A 162 9.43 2.64 -12.39
N SER A 163 10.46 2.98 -13.16
CA SER A 163 11.50 2.07 -13.62
C SER A 163 12.84 2.78 -13.47
N THR A 164 13.38 3.37 -14.53
CA THR A 164 14.55 4.27 -14.50
C THR A 164 14.17 5.71 -14.12
N SER A 165 12.88 6.05 -14.21
CA SER A 165 12.32 7.36 -13.85
C SER A 165 10.93 7.21 -13.23
N LEU A 166 10.51 8.19 -12.43
CA LEU A 166 9.18 8.26 -11.84
C LEU A 166 8.19 8.98 -12.80
N THR A 167 7.06 8.34 -13.10
CA THR A 167 5.97 8.91 -13.90
C THR A 167 4.67 8.90 -13.09
N ARG A 168 3.96 10.03 -13.04
CA ARG A 168 2.63 10.10 -12.40
C ARG A 168 1.55 9.63 -13.36
N LEU A 169 0.84 8.56 -13.01
CA LEU A 169 -0.20 7.96 -13.83
C LEU A 169 -1.62 8.40 -13.42
N THR A 170 -1.78 9.09 -12.29
CA THR A 170 -3.11 9.50 -11.78
C THR A 170 -4.02 10.17 -12.82
N PRO A 171 -3.57 11.16 -13.63
CA PRO A 171 -4.46 11.81 -14.62
C PRO A 171 -4.96 10.84 -15.68
N ALA A 172 -4.06 10.02 -16.24
CA ALA A 172 -4.40 9.05 -17.26
C ALA A 172 -5.37 8.00 -16.70
N LEU A 173 -5.05 7.43 -15.53
CA LEU A 173 -5.85 6.37 -14.95
C LEU A 173 -7.19 6.85 -14.38
N ALA A 174 -7.32 8.13 -13.99
CA ALA A 174 -8.57 8.68 -13.48
C ALA A 174 -9.57 9.08 -14.58
N GLN A 175 -9.11 9.42 -15.79
CA GLN A 175 -9.95 10.02 -16.83
C GLN A 175 -10.53 8.99 -17.81
N TYR A 176 -9.79 7.94 -18.16
CA TYR A 176 -10.18 7.00 -19.21
C TYR A 176 -11.01 5.82 -18.70
N SER A 177 -11.62 5.08 -19.63
CA SER A 177 -12.17 3.75 -19.34
C SER A 177 -11.05 2.80 -18.89
N ALA A 178 -11.38 1.72 -18.17
CA ALA A 178 -10.36 0.81 -17.63
C ALA A 178 -9.40 0.28 -18.70
N ARG A 179 -9.93 -0.07 -19.88
CA ARG A 179 -9.13 -0.59 -21.00
C ARG A 179 -8.21 0.48 -21.58
N GLU A 180 -8.76 1.62 -21.98
CA GLU A 180 -7.96 2.72 -22.56
C GLU A 180 -6.92 3.26 -21.57
N ALA A 181 -7.26 3.31 -20.28
CA ALA A 181 -6.36 3.72 -19.21
C ALA A 181 -5.15 2.79 -19.12
N VAL A 182 -5.39 1.48 -19.16
CA VAL A 182 -4.35 0.45 -19.08
C VAL A 182 -3.53 0.43 -20.37
N ASP A 183 -4.16 0.50 -21.54
CA ASP A 183 -3.45 0.51 -22.83
C ASP A 183 -2.49 1.71 -22.90
N ARG A 184 -2.98 2.93 -22.59
CA ARG A 184 -2.12 4.12 -22.56
C ARG A 184 -1.06 4.08 -21.48
N ALA A 185 -1.38 3.58 -20.30
CA ALA A 185 -0.37 3.44 -19.26
C ALA A 185 0.70 2.43 -19.67
N THR A 186 0.31 1.35 -20.35
CA THR A 186 1.22 0.34 -20.89
C THR A 186 2.13 0.94 -21.97
N GLU A 187 1.60 1.76 -22.89
CA GLU A 187 2.41 2.48 -23.88
C GLU A 187 3.45 3.40 -23.21
N GLN A 188 3.01 4.21 -22.24
CA GLN A 188 3.90 5.12 -21.48
C GLN A 188 4.99 4.39 -20.69
N VAL A 189 4.70 3.15 -20.28
CA VAL A 189 5.57 2.28 -19.49
C VAL A 189 6.53 1.48 -20.38
N THR A 190 6.07 1.00 -21.53
CA THR A 190 6.80 0.05 -22.38
C THR A 190 8.07 0.64 -22.97
N ASP A 191 8.06 1.96 -23.22
CA ASP A 191 9.24 2.73 -23.62
C ASP A 191 10.37 2.72 -22.57
N ARG A 192 10.12 2.23 -21.34
CA ARG A 192 11.00 2.43 -20.17
C ARG A 192 11.51 1.14 -19.50
N PHE A 193 11.45 -0.02 -20.17
CA PHE A 193 11.94 -1.30 -19.64
C PHE A 193 13.48 -1.44 -19.61
N GLY A 194 14.18 -0.45 -19.04
CA GLY A 194 15.65 -0.33 -19.00
C GLY A 194 16.31 -0.60 -17.65
N GLY A 195 15.58 -1.14 -16.67
CA GLY A 195 16.03 -1.37 -15.29
C GLY A 195 15.21 -0.62 -14.25
N THR A 196 15.56 -0.77 -12.97
CA THR A 196 14.82 -0.19 -11.85
C THR A 196 15.74 0.67 -10.98
N ARG A 197 15.33 1.91 -10.72
CA ARG A 197 16.01 2.87 -9.83
C ARG A 197 15.02 3.34 -8.76
N ILE A 198 14.78 2.49 -7.76
CA ILE A 198 13.75 2.69 -6.75
C ILE A 198 14.15 3.87 -5.85
N ALA A 199 15.39 3.89 -5.35
CA ALA A 199 15.88 4.96 -4.49
C ALA A 199 15.77 6.33 -5.17
N SER A 200 16.20 6.44 -6.43
CA SER A 200 16.11 7.66 -7.22
C SER A 200 14.67 8.09 -7.47
N SER A 201 13.78 7.15 -7.80
CA SER A 201 12.36 7.44 -8.01
C SER A 201 11.67 7.94 -6.74
N LEU A 202 11.96 7.33 -5.59
CA LEU A 202 11.46 7.78 -4.29
C LEU A 202 11.99 9.17 -3.90
N ARG A 203 13.29 9.44 -4.14
CA ARG A 203 13.88 10.77 -3.90
C ARG A 203 13.19 11.83 -4.75
N THR A 204 12.99 11.55 -6.04
CA THR A 204 12.27 12.42 -6.97
C THR A 204 10.86 12.72 -6.48
N LEU A 205 10.10 11.70 -6.05
CA LEU A 205 8.76 11.91 -5.49
C LEU A 205 8.80 12.78 -4.23
N LEU A 206 9.70 12.46 -3.29
CA LEU A 206 9.83 13.17 -2.01
C LEU A 206 10.21 14.65 -2.19
N ALA A 207 10.95 14.98 -3.25
CA ALA A 207 11.37 16.34 -3.60
C ALA A 207 10.36 17.08 -4.50
N SER A 208 9.52 16.36 -5.25
CA SER A 208 8.53 16.95 -6.15
C SER A 208 7.40 17.68 -5.40
N HIS A 209 6.64 18.50 -6.14
CA HIS A 209 5.41 19.13 -5.64
C HIS A 209 4.34 18.10 -5.22
N HIS A 210 4.41 16.86 -5.71
CA HIS A 210 3.56 15.75 -5.27
C HIS A 210 3.99 15.14 -3.93
N GLY A 211 5.18 15.46 -3.41
CA GLY A 211 5.68 14.96 -2.13
C GLY A 211 4.81 15.34 -0.92
N GLY A 212 3.94 16.34 -1.06
CA GLY A 212 2.90 16.67 -0.09
C GLY A 212 1.82 15.59 0.05
N ALA A 213 1.54 14.82 -1.01
CA ALA A 213 0.56 13.74 -0.99
C ALA A 213 0.96 12.61 -0.04
N LEU A 214 2.25 12.42 0.23
CA LEU A 214 2.77 11.40 1.14
C LEU A 214 2.50 11.69 2.62
N ARG A 215 2.22 12.95 3.00
CA ARG A 215 2.08 13.34 4.41
C ARG A 215 0.83 12.73 5.04
N GLY A 216 1.04 11.79 5.96
CA GLY A 216 -0.03 11.07 6.66
C GLY A 216 -0.82 10.12 5.75
N ALA A 217 -0.27 9.79 4.57
CA ALA A 217 -0.86 8.87 3.62
C ALA A 217 -0.49 7.41 3.91
N LEU A 218 -1.29 6.51 3.39
CA LEU A 218 -0.98 5.09 3.26
C LEU A 218 -0.19 4.93 1.97
N VAL A 219 1.07 4.52 2.06
CA VAL A 219 1.94 4.38 0.90
C VAL A 219 2.09 2.90 0.59
N ILE A 220 1.75 2.52 -0.63
CA ILE A 220 1.90 1.16 -1.15
C ILE A 220 3.03 1.18 -2.17
N VAL A 221 4.06 0.35 -1.97
CA VAL A 221 5.17 0.16 -2.92
C VAL A 221 5.07 -1.25 -3.49
N ALA A 222 4.68 -1.37 -4.75
CA ALA A 222 4.61 -2.65 -5.47
C ALA A 222 5.87 -2.85 -6.29
N SER A 223 6.76 -3.75 -5.88
CA SER A 223 8.03 -4.06 -6.56
C SER A 223 8.59 -5.40 -6.10
N ASP A 224 9.32 -6.06 -6.99
CA ASP A 224 10.08 -7.28 -6.70
C ASP A 224 11.37 -7.01 -5.89
N GLY A 225 11.71 -5.74 -5.67
CA GLY A 225 12.80 -5.31 -4.80
C GLY A 225 14.17 -5.20 -5.47
N TRP A 226 14.24 -5.35 -6.79
CA TRP A 226 15.47 -5.13 -7.55
C TRP A 226 15.69 -3.63 -7.77
N ASP A 227 16.81 -3.11 -7.29
CA ASP A 227 17.20 -1.72 -7.48
C ASP A 227 18.65 -1.68 -7.98
N ALA A 228 18.90 -0.91 -9.04
CA ALA A 228 20.23 -0.63 -9.54
C ALA A 228 20.94 0.44 -8.71
N ASP A 229 20.20 1.24 -7.93
CA ASP A 229 20.77 2.20 -7.00
C ASP A 229 21.39 1.49 -5.79
N ALA A 230 22.33 2.15 -5.11
CA ALA A 230 22.98 1.58 -3.93
C ALA A 230 21.96 1.33 -2.79
N PRO A 231 21.97 0.17 -2.09
CA PRO A 231 21.01 -0.14 -1.02
C PRO A 231 20.91 0.92 0.09
N ARG A 232 22.02 1.62 0.38
CA ARG A 232 22.04 2.72 1.36
C ARG A 232 21.21 3.93 0.92
N GLU A 233 21.14 4.21 -0.38
CA GLU A 233 20.30 5.27 -0.92
C GLU A 233 18.82 4.92 -0.76
N LEU A 234 18.46 3.66 -1.03
CA LEU A 234 17.09 3.18 -0.84
C LEU A 234 16.68 3.24 0.64
N ALA A 235 17.52 2.76 1.55
CA ALA A 235 17.27 2.89 2.99
C ALA A 235 17.04 4.36 3.42
N THR A 236 17.87 5.28 2.91
CA THR A 236 17.73 6.71 3.21
C THR A 236 16.40 7.29 2.69
N ALA A 237 16.02 6.95 1.46
CA ALA A 237 14.77 7.37 0.86
C ALA A 237 13.56 6.80 1.62
N MET A 238 13.60 5.50 1.95
CA MET A 238 12.57 4.81 2.71
C MET A 238 12.43 5.35 4.14
N ALA A 239 13.53 5.66 4.82
CA ALA A 239 13.49 6.29 6.14
C ALA A 239 12.79 7.67 6.09
N ARG A 240 13.04 8.46 5.04
CA ARG A 240 12.34 9.74 4.82
C ARG A 240 10.86 9.53 4.51
N LEU A 241 10.54 8.53 3.69
CA LEU A 241 9.17 8.14 3.36
C LEU A 241 8.39 7.74 4.62
N ARG A 242 8.94 6.84 5.43
CA ARG A 242 8.33 6.33 6.66
C ARG A 242 8.02 7.42 7.69
N ARG A 243 8.83 8.46 7.76
CA ARG A 243 8.58 9.64 8.61
C ARG A 243 7.46 10.55 8.11
N ARG A 244 7.17 10.53 6.80
CA ARG A 244 6.09 11.33 6.20
C ARG A 244 4.78 10.57 6.13
N ALA A 245 4.84 9.29 5.79
CA ALA A 245 3.69 8.42 5.64
C ALA A 245 3.04 8.10 6.99
N HIS A 246 1.75 7.76 6.96
CA HIS A 246 1.09 7.12 8.09
C HIS A 246 1.55 5.67 8.23
N ARG A 247 1.53 4.94 7.11
CA ARG A 247 2.04 3.58 6.99
C ARG A 247 2.67 3.36 5.61
N VAL A 248 3.67 2.51 5.52
CA VAL A 248 4.34 2.09 4.29
C VAL A 248 4.19 0.57 4.16
N ILE A 249 3.52 0.12 3.11
CA ILE A 249 3.28 -1.29 2.82
C ILE A 249 4.06 -1.63 1.56
N TRP A 250 4.95 -2.62 1.66
CA TRP A 250 5.64 -3.17 0.51
C TRP A 250 4.86 -4.39 0.00
N VAL A 251 4.55 -4.40 -1.28
CA VAL A 251 3.85 -5.48 -1.97
C VAL A 251 4.83 -6.10 -2.95
N ASN A 252 5.14 -7.37 -2.77
CA ASN A 252 6.06 -8.09 -3.64
C ASN A 252 5.34 -9.29 -4.26
N PRO A 253 5.25 -9.40 -5.60
CA PRO A 253 4.57 -10.52 -6.25
C PRO A 253 5.25 -11.86 -5.94
N ARG A 254 6.53 -11.87 -5.57
CA ARG A 254 7.27 -13.09 -5.20
C ARG A 254 7.08 -13.48 -3.73
N ALA A 255 6.54 -12.59 -2.89
CA ALA A 255 6.37 -12.87 -1.45
C ALA A 255 5.29 -13.90 -1.12
N GLY A 256 4.52 -14.37 -2.10
CA GLY A 256 3.58 -15.48 -1.93
C GLY A 256 4.25 -16.86 -1.96
N ALA A 257 5.49 -16.97 -2.45
CA ALA A 257 6.17 -18.25 -2.57
C ALA A 257 6.67 -18.76 -1.20
N PRO A 258 6.55 -20.06 -0.86
CA PRO A 258 6.94 -20.60 0.45
C PRO A 258 8.42 -20.41 0.80
N ASP A 259 9.28 -20.37 -0.23
CA ASP A 259 10.73 -20.21 -0.17
C ASP A 259 11.17 -18.75 -0.34
N PHE A 260 10.23 -17.80 -0.35
CA PHE A 260 10.55 -16.41 -0.54
C PHE A 260 11.35 -15.83 0.61
N GLU A 261 12.56 -15.37 0.29
CA GLU A 261 13.38 -14.57 1.18
C GLU A 261 13.78 -13.27 0.50
N ALA A 262 13.73 -12.17 1.26
CA ALA A 262 14.15 -10.85 0.82
C ALA A 262 15.69 -10.71 0.76
N ARG A 263 16.35 -11.58 -0.01
CA ARG A 263 17.82 -11.64 -0.14
C ARG A 263 18.40 -10.50 -0.97
N VAL A 264 17.56 -9.84 -1.78
CA VAL A 264 17.99 -8.69 -2.59
C VAL A 264 18.39 -7.55 -1.66
N ALA A 265 19.63 -7.09 -1.77
CA ALA A 265 20.20 -6.11 -0.83
C ALA A 265 19.39 -4.82 -0.74
N ALA A 266 18.82 -4.36 -1.87
CA ALA A 266 17.94 -3.21 -1.93
C ALA A 266 16.66 -3.44 -1.12
N MET A 267 15.96 -4.55 -1.37
CA MET A 267 14.78 -4.92 -0.60
C MET A 267 15.09 -5.05 0.90
N ALA A 268 16.15 -5.76 1.26
CA ALA A 268 16.59 -5.91 2.66
C ALA A 268 16.87 -4.55 3.34
N ALA A 269 17.38 -3.57 2.59
CA ALA A 269 17.61 -2.21 3.08
C ALA A 269 16.32 -1.37 3.22
N ALA A 270 15.29 -1.67 2.43
CA ALA A 270 13.99 -1.01 2.50
C ALA A 270 13.11 -1.53 3.64
N LEU A 271 13.15 -2.84 3.91
CA LEU A 271 12.23 -3.53 4.83
C LEU A 271 12.16 -2.97 6.26
N PRO A 272 13.27 -2.54 6.91
CA PRO A 272 13.22 -1.93 8.24
C PRO A 272 12.38 -0.63 8.32
N HIS A 273 12.02 -0.06 7.16
CA HIS A 273 11.23 1.15 7.04
C HIS A 273 9.81 0.89 6.52
N CYS A 274 9.45 -0.38 6.30
CA CYS A 274 8.11 -0.82 5.94
C CYS A 274 7.36 -1.25 7.21
N ASP A 275 6.07 -0.94 7.27
CA ASP A 275 5.18 -1.41 8.33
C ASP A 275 4.64 -2.82 8.06
N ALA A 276 4.61 -3.22 6.78
CA ALA A 276 4.24 -4.57 6.37
C ALA A 276 4.89 -4.93 5.02
N LEU A 277 5.18 -6.22 4.84
CA LEU A 277 5.51 -6.85 3.57
C LEU A 277 4.42 -7.86 3.26
N LEU A 278 3.77 -7.72 2.11
CA LEU A 278 2.65 -8.56 1.70
C LEU A 278 2.87 -9.16 0.31
N PRO A 279 2.31 -10.36 0.04
CA PRO A 279 2.23 -10.89 -1.31
C PRO A 279 1.41 -9.94 -2.20
N GLY A 280 1.65 -9.99 -3.52
CA GLY A 280 1.08 -9.07 -4.51
C GLY A 280 0.61 -9.72 -5.80
N ASP A 281 0.43 -11.02 -5.81
CA ASP A 281 0.22 -11.87 -6.98
C ASP A 281 -1.26 -12.23 -7.27
N THR A 282 -2.12 -12.11 -6.26
CA THR A 282 -3.53 -12.56 -6.30
C THR A 282 -4.50 -11.54 -5.71
N PHE A 283 -5.80 -11.69 -6.04
CA PHE A 283 -6.85 -10.85 -5.45
C PHE A 283 -6.87 -10.95 -3.91
N ARG A 284 -6.58 -12.13 -3.36
CA ARG A 284 -6.40 -12.36 -1.92
C ARG A 284 -5.24 -11.54 -1.34
N ALA A 285 -4.13 -11.44 -2.06
CA ALA A 285 -3.01 -10.58 -1.68
C ALA A 285 -3.43 -9.11 -1.59
N LEU A 286 -4.22 -8.62 -2.54
CA LEU A 286 -4.78 -7.27 -2.47
C LEU A 286 -5.77 -7.10 -1.31
N ALA A 287 -6.60 -8.11 -1.04
CA ALA A 287 -7.46 -8.11 0.15
C ALA A 287 -6.66 -7.96 1.44
N ALA A 288 -5.56 -8.70 1.56
CA ALA A 288 -4.64 -8.57 2.69
C ALA A 288 -4.03 -7.16 2.80
N VAL A 289 -3.68 -6.52 1.69
CA VAL A 289 -3.20 -5.12 1.68
C VAL A 289 -4.27 -4.18 2.24
N ILE A 290 -5.53 -4.35 1.84
CA ILE A 290 -6.62 -3.53 2.34
C ILE A 290 -6.92 -3.80 3.81
N ALA A 291 -6.94 -5.07 4.23
CA ALA A 291 -7.12 -5.43 5.63
C ALA A 291 -6.04 -4.81 6.51
N GLU A 292 -4.78 -4.87 6.05
CA GLU A 292 -3.65 -4.26 6.76
C GLU A 292 -3.80 -2.73 6.81
N ILE A 293 -4.30 -2.08 5.76
CA ILE A 293 -4.62 -0.65 5.79
C ILE A 293 -5.66 -0.32 6.86
N THR A 294 -6.67 -1.18 7.07
CA THR A 294 -7.76 -0.93 8.02
C THR A 294 -7.41 -1.19 9.49
N ARG A 295 -6.26 -1.82 9.76
CA ARG A 295 -5.74 -2.07 11.12
C ARG A 295 -5.01 -0.84 11.67
#